data_AF-A0A532V1G6-F1
#
_entry.id   AF-A0A532V1G6-F1
#
_cell.length_a   1.000
_cell.length_b   1.000
_cell.length_c   1.000
_cell.angle_alpha   90.00
_cell.angle_beta   90.00
_cell.angle_gamma   90.00
#
_symmetry.space_group_name_H-M   'P 1'
#
loop_
_entity.id
_entity.type
_entity.pdbx_description
1 polymer ?
#
loop_
_entity_poly.entity_id
_entity_poly.type
_entity_poly.pdbx_seq_one_letter_code
_entity_poly.pdbx_strand_id
1 'polypeptide(L)'
;MSWTDLSTVRKHLQETTTASTTIEDEEHILSGTDIVQLERKSITQHSEEVKTIDLGSPFEAGLKTLTGTNWMNLVHDDLVPDTIVITADQALDTVYIEGTDYITDYEVGRIKRAAGSAIPSGGQVYVWYFYFTVHTRDTDYEIDYDSGELNRIDIGSIANGSTVYVDYSVSAGTVADELIEQAIDEAEDKILARLKDEYSPSSTDQGLKTGATELTLAVVCNAKAMDVMLKSPSDEADGASGQWRMMSQRYENQAWETLDRFVNTRTRRRPVAKNNKSWDLWAD
;
A
#
# COMPACT_ATOMS: atom_id res chain seq x y z
N MET A 1 11.36 27.67 15.80
CA MET A 1 11.63 26.24 16.03
C MET A 1 10.28 25.61 16.20
N SER A 2 9.97 24.60 15.40
CA SER A 2 8.70 23.88 15.49
C SER A 2 8.76 22.83 16.60
N TRP A 3 7.62 22.54 17.24
CA TRP A 3 7.47 21.46 18.22
C TRP A 3 7.41 20.08 17.58
N THR A 4 7.15 19.99 16.29
CA THR A 4 7.16 18.75 15.51
C THR A 4 7.99 18.94 14.24
N ASP A 5 8.21 17.88 13.47
CA ASP A 5 8.89 17.97 12.19
C ASP A 5 8.28 17.01 11.17
N LEU A 6 8.59 17.26 9.90
CA LEU A 6 8.17 16.46 8.75
C LEU A 6 8.47 14.97 8.94
N SER A 7 9.65 14.65 9.46
CA SER A 7 10.10 13.25 9.62
C SER A 7 9.27 12.49 10.64
N THR A 8 8.92 13.15 11.75
CA THR A 8 8.10 12.60 12.83
C THR A 8 6.67 12.34 12.36
N VAL A 9 6.08 13.31 11.65
CA VAL A 9 4.71 13.18 11.13
C VAL A 9 4.64 12.09 10.06
N ARG A 10 5.61 12.04 9.14
CA ARG A 10 5.68 11.01 8.10
C ARG A 10 5.73 9.61 8.69
N LYS A 11 6.58 9.41 9.70
CA LYS A 11 6.69 8.12 10.39
C LYS A 11 5.34 7.70 10.99
N HIS A 12 4.63 8.61 11.66
CA HIS A 12 3.31 8.31 12.22
C HIS A 12 2.26 7.97 11.17
N LEU A 13 2.24 8.67 10.04
CA LEU A 13 1.32 8.40 8.95
C LEU A 13 1.55 7.01 8.37
N GLN A 14 2.81 6.64 8.10
CA GLN A 14 3.19 5.32 7.59
C GLN A 14 2.78 4.19 8.55
N GLU A 15 2.95 4.38 9.86
CA GLU A 15 2.55 3.39 10.87
C GLU A 15 1.01 3.25 11.00
N THR A 16 0.24 4.26 10.58
CA THR A 16 -1.22 4.33 10.79
C THR A 16 -2.03 3.97 9.54
N THR A 17 -1.54 4.25 8.33
CA THR A 17 -2.20 3.87 7.07
C THR A 17 -1.90 2.42 6.73
N THR A 18 -2.58 1.48 7.37
CA THR A 18 -2.30 0.04 7.26
C THR A 18 -2.98 -0.66 6.07
N ALA A 19 -3.84 0.03 5.31
CA ALA A 19 -4.42 -0.55 4.09
C ALA A 19 -3.51 -0.20 2.90
N SER A 20 -2.47 -1.00 2.72
CA SER A 20 -1.79 -1.11 1.43
C SER A 20 -2.61 -2.04 0.56
N THR A 21 -3.07 -1.57 -0.59
CA THR A 21 -3.64 -2.45 -1.60
C THR A 21 -2.48 -2.91 -2.47
N THR A 22 -2.25 -4.22 -2.53
CA THR A 22 -1.31 -4.81 -3.47
C THR A 22 -2.05 -5.13 -4.76
N ILE A 23 -1.48 -4.70 -5.87
CA ILE A 23 -1.88 -5.04 -7.23
C ILE A 23 -0.82 -6.01 -7.73
N GLU A 24 -1.24 -7.11 -8.33
CA GLU A 24 -0.37 -8.13 -8.91
C GLU A 24 -0.75 -8.30 -10.38
N ASP A 25 0.27 -8.52 -11.22
CA ASP A 25 0.19 -8.83 -12.64
C ASP A 25 -0.64 -7.83 -13.47
N GLU A 26 -0.55 -6.53 -13.17
CA GLU A 26 -1.20 -5.52 -14.01
C GLU A 26 -0.52 -5.45 -15.39
N GLU A 27 -1.27 -5.80 -16.44
CA GLU A 27 -0.76 -5.96 -17.78
C GLU A 27 -0.68 -4.63 -18.56
N HIS A 28 0.50 -4.33 -19.13
CA HIS A 28 0.73 -3.18 -20.00
C HIS A 28 1.58 -3.53 -21.22
N ILE A 29 1.42 -2.79 -22.31
CA ILE A 29 2.28 -2.92 -23.50
C ILE A 29 3.21 -1.70 -23.57
N LEU A 30 4.51 -1.90 -23.42
CA LEU A 30 5.50 -0.83 -23.53
C LEU A 30 6.01 -0.72 -24.97
N SER A 31 5.56 0.31 -25.69
CA SER A 31 6.00 0.61 -27.06
C SER A 31 6.92 1.83 -27.09
N GLY A 32 8.08 1.69 -27.72
CA GLY A 32 9.10 2.74 -27.77
C GLY A 32 9.52 3.18 -26.37
N THR A 33 9.57 4.49 -26.17
CA THR A 33 9.77 5.13 -24.85
C THR A 33 8.50 5.83 -24.41
N ASP A 34 7.34 5.39 -24.91
CA ASP A 34 6.07 6.01 -24.56
C ASP A 34 5.73 5.70 -23.10
N ILE A 35 5.12 6.68 -22.44
CA ILE A 35 4.65 6.56 -21.07
C ILE A 35 3.31 5.82 -21.09
N VAL A 36 3.19 4.79 -20.26
CA VAL A 36 1.94 4.12 -19.93
C VAL A 36 1.50 4.50 -18.53
N GLN A 37 0.19 4.52 -18.30
CA GLN A 37 -0.41 4.89 -17.01
C GLN A 37 -0.91 3.62 -16.33
N LEU A 38 -0.38 3.33 -15.14
CA LEU A 38 -0.89 2.27 -14.27
C LEU A 38 -2.30 2.64 -13.77
N GLU A 39 -3.11 1.63 -13.43
CA GLU A 39 -4.50 1.79 -12.99
C GLU A 39 -4.60 2.72 -11.77
N ARG A 40 -3.60 2.64 -10.88
CA ARG A 40 -3.54 3.43 -9.65
C ARG A 40 -2.33 4.36 -9.64
N LYS A 41 -2.45 5.38 -8.79
CA LYS A 41 -1.46 6.42 -8.51
C LYS A 41 -0.98 6.33 -7.08
N SER A 42 0.02 7.14 -6.69
CA SER A 42 0.58 7.12 -5.33
C SER A 42 1.10 5.73 -4.94
N ILE A 43 1.89 5.17 -5.84
CA ILE A 43 2.55 3.89 -5.65
C ILE A 43 3.57 4.03 -4.53
N THR A 44 3.62 3.02 -3.66
CA THR A 44 4.58 2.97 -2.57
C THR A 44 5.97 2.84 -3.19
N GLN A 45 6.87 3.74 -2.83
CA GLN A 45 8.23 3.74 -3.38
C GLN A 45 8.91 2.39 -3.16
N HIS A 46 9.54 1.83 -4.20
CA HIS A 46 10.20 0.52 -4.19
C HIS A 46 9.28 -0.68 -3.95
N SER A 47 7.96 -0.52 -4.10
CA SER A 47 7.03 -1.65 -4.04
C SER A 47 6.76 -2.27 -5.41
N GLU A 48 7.24 -1.66 -6.48
CA GLU A 48 7.02 -2.10 -7.83
C GLU A 48 7.93 -3.27 -8.21
N GLU A 49 7.38 -4.19 -9.00
CA GLU A 49 8.12 -5.21 -9.72
C GLU A 49 7.60 -5.27 -11.15
N VAL A 50 8.48 -5.06 -12.13
CA VAL A 50 8.12 -5.09 -13.56
C VAL A 50 8.68 -6.36 -14.18
N LYS A 51 7.79 -7.20 -14.68
CA LYS A 51 8.07 -8.54 -15.20
C LYS A 51 7.72 -8.65 -16.67
N THR A 52 8.42 -9.50 -17.40
CA THR A 52 8.00 -9.98 -18.74
C THR A 52 7.95 -11.50 -18.78
N ILE A 53 7.26 -12.07 -19.76
CA ILE A 53 7.22 -13.51 -20.00
C ILE A 53 7.78 -13.79 -21.41
N ASP A 54 8.74 -14.70 -21.52
CA ASP A 54 9.12 -15.28 -22.81
C ASP A 54 8.24 -16.50 -23.12
N LEU A 55 7.19 -16.27 -23.92
CA LEU A 55 6.26 -17.33 -24.35
C LEU A 55 6.76 -18.15 -25.55
N GLY A 56 8.01 -17.95 -26.01
CA GLY A 56 8.56 -18.64 -27.16
C GLY A 56 8.73 -20.15 -26.97
N SER A 57 9.09 -20.58 -25.75
CA SER A 57 9.19 -22.00 -25.38
C SER A 57 9.19 -22.19 -23.86
N PRO A 58 8.52 -23.20 -23.30
CA PRO A 58 8.57 -23.46 -21.87
C PRO A 58 9.96 -23.93 -21.45
N PHE A 59 10.35 -23.60 -20.23
CA PHE A 59 11.59 -24.09 -19.63
C PHE A 59 11.44 -25.56 -19.24
N GLU A 60 12.31 -26.43 -19.78
CA GLU A 60 12.39 -27.83 -19.37
C GLU A 60 13.29 -27.97 -18.14
N ALA A 61 12.67 -28.19 -16.97
CA ALA A 61 13.42 -28.43 -15.74
C ALA A 61 14.13 -29.80 -15.71
N GLY A 62 13.78 -30.68 -16.66
CA GLY A 62 14.26 -32.05 -16.77
C GLY A 62 13.60 -32.99 -15.77
N LEU A 63 14.22 -34.15 -15.56
CA LEU A 63 13.74 -35.19 -14.65
C LEU A 63 13.93 -34.77 -13.18
N LYS A 64 12.84 -34.75 -12.42
CA LYS A 64 12.79 -34.43 -10.99
C LYS A 64 12.31 -35.64 -10.19
N THR A 65 12.77 -35.76 -8.93
CA THR A 65 12.37 -36.86 -8.03
C THR A 65 11.64 -36.30 -6.81
N LEU A 66 10.34 -36.53 -6.72
CA LEU A 66 9.50 -36.00 -5.62
C LEU A 66 9.42 -37.00 -4.47
N THR A 67 10.04 -36.69 -3.34
CA THR A 67 10.12 -37.59 -2.16
C THR A 67 9.20 -37.14 -1.03
N GLY A 68 8.38 -38.05 -0.52
CA GLY A 68 7.48 -37.78 0.61
C GLY A 68 6.44 -36.71 0.26
N THR A 69 6.37 -35.63 1.04
CA THR A 69 5.58 -34.43 0.74
C THR A 69 6.44 -33.17 0.88
N ASN A 70 7.74 -33.33 0.65
CA ASN A 70 8.71 -32.25 0.80
C ASN A 70 8.70 -31.36 -0.44
N TRP A 71 8.93 -30.06 -0.21
CA TRP A 71 9.15 -29.10 -1.28
C TRP A 71 10.49 -29.37 -1.98
N MET A 72 10.45 -29.28 -3.30
CA MET A 72 11.61 -29.28 -4.19
C MET A 72 11.63 -27.96 -4.94
N ASN A 73 12.76 -27.26 -4.89
CA ASN A 73 12.96 -26.02 -5.64
C ASN A 73 13.22 -26.32 -7.12
N LEU A 74 12.66 -25.48 -7.98
CA LEU A 74 12.99 -25.40 -9.39
C LEU A 74 14.18 -24.45 -9.56
N VAL A 75 14.52 -24.15 -10.82
CA VAL A 75 15.68 -23.30 -11.15
C VAL A 75 15.32 -21.81 -11.02
N HIS A 76 14.06 -21.48 -11.33
CA HIS A 76 13.55 -20.12 -11.34
C HIS A 76 12.48 -19.98 -10.26
N ASP A 77 12.44 -18.79 -9.67
CA ASP A 77 11.33 -18.26 -8.89
C ASP A 77 10.31 -17.61 -9.85
N ASP A 78 9.25 -16.99 -9.33
CA ASP A 78 8.24 -16.24 -10.11
C ASP A 78 7.72 -17.01 -11.33
N LEU A 79 7.20 -18.20 -11.07
CA LEU A 79 6.59 -19.03 -12.10
C LEU A 79 5.29 -18.40 -12.59
N VAL A 80 5.01 -18.48 -13.89
CA VAL A 80 3.75 -17.98 -14.43
C VAL A 80 2.62 -18.94 -13.98
N PRO A 81 1.58 -18.44 -13.29
CA PRO A 81 0.44 -19.27 -12.86
C PRO A 81 -0.17 -20.09 -13.99
N ASP A 82 -0.64 -21.29 -13.67
CA ASP A 82 -1.32 -22.21 -14.58
C ASP A 82 -0.49 -22.68 -15.81
N THR A 83 0.82 -22.40 -15.83
CA THR A 83 1.70 -22.84 -16.93
C THR A 83 2.51 -24.09 -16.65
N ILE A 84 2.56 -24.53 -15.39
CA ILE A 84 3.35 -25.69 -15.00
C ILE A 84 2.71 -26.98 -15.49
N VAL A 85 3.52 -27.82 -16.12
CA VAL A 85 3.12 -29.14 -16.62
C VAL A 85 4.07 -30.17 -16.04
N ILE A 86 3.49 -31.14 -15.32
CA ILE A 86 4.25 -32.26 -14.74
C ILE A 86 3.76 -33.56 -15.38
N THR A 87 4.66 -34.37 -15.91
CA THR A 87 4.32 -35.66 -16.54
C THR A 87 5.19 -36.81 -16.06
N ALA A 88 4.75 -38.04 -16.32
CA ALA A 88 5.54 -39.25 -16.03
C ALA A 88 6.70 -39.45 -17.02
N ASP A 89 6.57 -38.91 -18.24
CA ASP A 89 7.47 -39.13 -19.37
C ASP A 89 7.50 -37.91 -20.32
N GLN A 90 8.54 -37.81 -21.15
CA GLN A 90 8.68 -36.72 -22.13
C GLN A 90 7.67 -36.77 -23.28
N ALA A 91 7.00 -37.89 -23.50
CA ALA A 91 5.98 -38.03 -24.54
C ALA A 91 4.62 -37.46 -24.12
N LEU A 92 4.49 -37.03 -22.86
CA LEU A 92 3.27 -36.51 -22.24
C LEU A 92 2.16 -37.59 -22.14
N ASP A 93 2.52 -38.88 -22.03
CA ASP A 93 1.52 -39.96 -21.98
C ASP A 93 0.67 -39.89 -20.70
N THR A 94 1.28 -39.47 -19.59
CA THR A 94 0.58 -39.21 -18.32
C THR A 94 0.89 -37.81 -17.81
N VAL A 95 -0.11 -36.94 -17.83
CA VAL A 95 -0.04 -35.58 -17.26
C VAL A 95 -0.70 -35.59 -15.89
N TYR A 96 0.04 -35.13 -14.88
CA TYR A 96 -0.45 -35.00 -13.51
C TYR A 96 -1.22 -33.70 -13.34
N ILE A 97 -2.17 -33.67 -12.41
CA ILE A 97 -3.07 -32.53 -12.21
C ILE A 97 -2.68 -31.76 -10.96
N GLU A 98 -2.50 -30.43 -11.07
CA GLU A 98 -2.22 -29.58 -9.92
C GLU A 98 -3.37 -29.60 -8.91
N GLY A 99 -3.05 -29.53 -7.61
CA GLY A 99 -4.00 -29.64 -6.50
C GLY A 99 -4.46 -31.07 -6.21
N THR A 100 -4.34 -31.99 -7.17
CA THR A 100 -4.67 -33.41 -7.00
C THR A 100 -3.40 -34.26 -6.82
N ASP A 101 -2.46 -34.13 -7.74
CA ASP A 101 -1.26 -34.94 -7.78
C ASP A 101 -0.03 -34.27 -7.19
N TYR A 102 0.05 -32.96 -7.37
CA TYR A 102 1.13 -32.10 -6.89
C TYR A 102 0.57 -30.72 -6.48
N ILE A 103 1.41 -29.94 -5.80
CA ILE A 103 1.14 -28.57 -5.39
C ILE A 103 2.35 -27.73 -5.79
N THR A 104 2.10 -26.56 -6.36
CA THR A 104 3.12 -25.56 -6.70
C THR A 104 3.02 -24.37 -5.76
N ASP A 105 4.16 -23.75 -5.54
CA ASP A 105 4.30 -22.43 -4.96
C ASP A 105 5.02 -21.60 -6.02
N TYR A 106 4.23 -20.73 -6.67
CA TYR A 106 4.61 -20.01 -7.88
C TYR A 106 5.64 -18.91 -7.60
N GLU A 107 5.49 -18.20 -6.49
CA GLU A 107 6.39 -17.13 -6.04
C GLU A 107 7.80 -17.68 -5.78
N VAL A 108 7.92 -18.74 -4.99
CA VAL A 108 9.24 -19.30 -4.60
C VAL A 108 9.70 -20.43 -5.54
N GLY A 109 9.04 -20.63 -6.67
CA GLY A 109 9.50 -21.59 -7.68
C GLY A 109 9.64 -23.03 -7.19
N ARG A 110 8.69 -23.55 -6.40
CA ARG A 110 8.84 -24.90 -5.80
C ARG A 110 7.61 -25.78 -5.95
N ILE A 111 7.85 -27.08 -6.04
CA ILE A 111 6.82 -28.11 -6.23
C ILE A 111 6.92 -29.21 -5.16
N LYS A 112 5.80 -29.84 -4.85
CA LYS A 112 5.77 -31.08 -4.05
C LYS A 112 4.66 -31.99 -4.53
N ARG A 113 4.79 -33.30 -4.30
CA ARG A 113 3.67 -34.23 -4.50
C ARG A 113 2.60 -34.05 -3.41
N ALA A 114 1.34 -34.23 -3.79
CA ALA A 114 0.25 -34.34 -2.85
C ALA A 114 0.27 -35.72 -2.14
N ALA A 115 -0.20 -35.78 -0.90
CA ALA A 115 -0.29 -37.04 -0.17
C ALA A 115 -1.36 -37.95 -0.81
N GLY A 116 -1.06 -39.23 -1.03
CA GLY A 116 -1.99 -40.18 -1.66
C GLY A 116 -2.23 -39.98 -3.17
N SER A 117 -1.46 -39.13 -3.85
CA SER A 117 -1.59 -38.92 -5.31
C SER A 117 -1.09 -40.09 -6.16
N ALA A 118 -1.31 -39.99 -7.48
CA ALA A 118 -0.77 -40.92 -8.46
C ALA A 118 0.76 -40.89 -8.54
N ILE A 119 1.41 -39.79 -8.13
CA ILE A 119 2.87 -39.70 -8.04
C ILE A 119 3.34 -40.47 -6.79
N PRO A 120 4.06 -41.60 -6.93
CA PRO A 120 4.57 -42.33 -5.78
C PRO A 120 5.68 -41.52 -5.08
N SER A 121 5.90 -41.80 -3.79
CA SER A 121 7.05 -41.21 -3.08
C SER A 121 8.36 -41.72 -3.69
N GLY A 122 9.25 -40.80 -4.06
CA GLY A 122 10.46 -41.11 -4.84
C GLY A 122 10.17 -41.29 -6.33
N GLY A 123 8.96 -40.96 -6.79
CA GLY A 123 8.57 -40.98 -8.18
C GLY A 123 9.36 -39.94 -8.99
N GLN A 124 9.69 -40.32 -10.22
CA GLN A 124 10.35 -39.44 -11.18
C GLN A 124 9.30 -38.79 -12.08
N VAL A 125 9.44 -37.49 -12.31
CA VAL A 125 8.53 -36.69 -13.14
C VAL A 125 9.33 -35.73 -14.02
N TYR A 126 8.80 -35.40 -15.18
CA TYR A 126 9.33 -34.33 -16.02
C TYR A 126 8.50 -33.06 -15.76
N VAL A 127 9.15 -31.91 -15.75
CA VAL A 127 8.52 -30.62 -15.40
C VAL A 127 8.86 -29.58 -16.45
N TRP A 128 7.83 -28.91 -16.96
CA TRP A 128 7.93 -27.73 -17.82
C TRP A 128 7.14 -26.59 -17.23
N TYR A 129 7.59 -25.35 -17.41
CA TYR A 129 6.88 -24.16 -16.94
C TYR A 129 7.35 -22.92 -17.70
N PHE A 130 6.57 -21.84 -17.63
CA PHE A 130 7.05 -20.49 -17.93
C PHE A 130 7.35 -19.76 -16.62
N TYR A 131 8.25 -18.80 -16.69
CA TYR A 131 8.65 -17.97 -15.55
C TYR A 131 8.75 -16.51 -15.99
N PHE A 132 8.58 -15.61 -15.03
CA PHE A 132 8.73 -14.19 -15.23
C PHE A 132 10.21 -13.80 -15.25
N THR A 133 10.57 -12.90 -16.15
CA THR A 133 11.86 -12.18 -16.10
C THR A 133 11.65 -10.85 -15.42
N VAL A 134 12.22 -10.69 -14.22
CA VAL A 134 12.15 -9.44 -13.45
C VAL A 134 13.15 -8.42 -14.00
N HIS A 135 12.68 -7.21 -14.23
CA HIS A 135 13.48 -6.10 -14.76
C HIS A 135 13.92 -5.14 -13.65
N THR A 136 15.00 -4.41 -13.91
CA THR A 136 15.63 -3.49 -12.95
C THR A 136 15.25 -2.05 -13.25
N ARG A 137 14.71 -1.34 -12.25
CA ARG A 137 14.43 0.10 -12.34
C ARG A 137 15.70 0.90 -12.64
N ASP A 138 15.55 2.01 -13.34
CA ASP A 138 16.63 2.92 -13.75
C ASP A 138 17.64 2.28 -14.74
N THR A 139 17.37 1.03 -15.17
CA THR A 139 18.14 0.29 -16.19
C THR A 139 17.24 -0.14 -17.33
N ASP A 140 16.11 -0.77 -17.01
CA ASP A 140 15.15 -1.31 -17.97
C ASP A 140 13.90 -0.45 -18.12
N TYR A 141 13.47 0.19 -17.02
CA TYR A 141 12.29 1.05 -16.97
C TYR A 141 12.47 2.18 -15.96
N GLU A 142 11.64 3.22 -16.09
CA GLU A 142 11.45 4.30 -15.12
C GLU A 142 9.99 4.33 -14.68
N ILE A 143 9.75 4.71 -13.42
CA ILE A 143 8.42 4.86 -12.86
C ILE A 143 8.32 6.15 -12.05
N ASP A 144 7.26 6.92 -12.27
CA ASP A 144 6.85 8.00 -11.39
C ASP A 144 5.81 7.48 -10.40
N TYR A 145 6.21 7.40 -9.14
CA TYR A 145 5.39 6.87 -8.05
C TYR A 145 4.13 7.70 -7.78
N ASP A 146 4.20 9.01 -7.96
CA ASP A 146 3.10 9.90 -7.64
C ASP A 146 2.04 9.87 -8.75
N SER A 147 2.48 9.92 -10.01
CA SER A 147 1.58 9.90 -11.16
C SER A 147 1.17 8.49 -11.58
N GLY A 148 1.93 7.45 -11.21
CA GLY A 148 1.73 6.07 -11.68
C GLY A 148 2.13 5.89 -13.14
N GLU A 149 3.03 6.72 -13.64
CA GLU A 149 3.53 6.67 -15.02
C GLU A 149 4.73 5.74 -15.12
N LEU A 150 4.70 4.80 -16.07
CA LEU A 150 5.74 3.81 -16.32
C LEU A 150 6.23 3.96 -17.77
N ASN A 151 7.53 3.93 -17.99
CA ASN A 151 8.10 3.91 -19.35
C ASN A 151 9.31 2.99 -19.44
N ARG A 152 9.47 2.39 -20.62
CA ARG A 152 10.66 1.62 -20.98
C ARG A 152 11.85 2.55 -21.20
N ILE A 153 13.03 2.12 -20.76
CA ILE A 153 14.32 2.71 -21.15
C ILE A 153 14.79 2.06 -22.46
N ASP A 154 15.15 2.85 -23.47
CA ASP A 154 15.41 2.33 -24.82
C ASP A 154 16.57 1.32 -24.89
N ILE A 155 17.58 1.50 -24.04
CA ILE A 155 18.77 0.62 -23.95
C ILE A 155 18.59 -0.56 -22.97
N GLY A 156 17.40 -0.67 -22.36
CA GLY A 156 17.06 -1.72 -21.41
C GLY A 156 16.85 -3.09 -22.06
N SER A 157 16.64 -4.09 -21.21
CA SER A 157 16.35 -5.48 -21.61
C SER A 157 14.90 -5.72 -22.03
N ILE A 158 13.97 -4.81 -21.69
CA ILE A 158 12.58 -4.88 -22.14
C ILE A 158 12.53 -4.57 -23.64
N ALA A 159 12.10 -5.55 -24.46
CA ALA A 159 12.00 -5.35 -25.89
C ALA A 159 10.84 -4.40 -26.26
N ASN A 160 11.01 -3.62 -27.32
CA ASN A 160 9.97 -2.73 -27.82
C ASN A 160 8.70 -3.50 -28.20
N GLY A 161 7.55 -3.09 -27.67
CA GLY A 161 6.25 -3.71 -27.89
C GLY A 161 6.00 -4.93 -27.01
N SER A 162 6.82 -5.16 -25.97
CA SER A 162 6.61 -6.27 -25.03
C SER A 162 5.45 -5.98 -24.10
N THR A 163 4.72 -7.04 -23.77
CA THR A 163 3.78 -7.06 -22.65
C THR A 163 4.55 -7.20 -21.35
N VAL A 164 4.36 -6.26 -20.43
CA VAL A 164 4.90 -6.28 -19.07
C VAL A 164 3.77 -6.53 -18.08
N TYR A 165 4.12 -7.14 -16.95
CA TYR A 165 3.26 -7.40 -15.81
C TYR A 165 3.84 -6.64 -14.63
N VAL A 166 3.04 -5.77 -14.03
CA VAL A 166 3.50 -4.87 -12.98
C VAL A 166 2.81 -5.24 -11.68
N ASP A 167 3.60 -5.65 -10.71
CA ASP A 167 3.16 -5.76 -9.32
C ASP A 167 3.51 -4.46 -8.63
N TYR A 168 2.63 -3.94 -7.78
CA TYR A 168 2.94 -2.77 -6.98
C TYR A 168 1.97 -2.63 -5.80
N SER A 169 2.39 -1.91 -4.78
CA SER A 169 1.55 -1.60 -3.63
C SER A 169 1.18 -0.13 -3.62
N VAL A 170 -0.11 0.18 -3.49
CA VAL A 170 -0.56 1.55 -3.24
C VAL A 170 -0.84 1.73 -1.76
N SER A 171 -0.20 2.73 -1.17
CA SER A 171 -0.61 3.23 0.13
C SER A 171 -1.70 4.27 -0.08
N ALA A 172 -2.66 4.35 0.84
CA ALA A 172 -3.71 5.35 0.79
C ALA A 172 -3.11 6.77 0.85
N GLY A 173 -2.75 7.31 -0.31
CA GLY A 173 -2.20 8.63 -0.54
C GLY A 173 -0.92 8.92 0.24
N THR A 174 0.22 8.90 -0.44
CA THR A 174 1.38 9.66 0.01
C THR A 174 0.93 11.08 0.34
N VAL A 175 1.09 11.49 1.60
CA VAL A 175 0.82 12.86 2.00
C VAL A 175 2.01 13.67 1.52
N ALA A 176 1.77 14.54 0.54
CA ALA A 176 2.81 15.42 0.01
C ALA A 176 3.46 16.22 1.14
N ASP A 177 4.76 16.43 1.05
CA ASP A 177 5.54 17.09 2.09
C ASP A 177 5.03 18.51 2.33
N GLU A 178 4.64 19.20 1.27
CA GLU A 178 4.08 20.55 1.34
C GLU A 178 2.78 20.58 2.17
N LEU A 179 1.96 19.53 2.08
CA LEU A 179 0.74 19.43 2.90
C LEU A 179 1.08 19.17 4.37
N ILE A 180 2.11 18.36 4.64
CA ILE A 180 2.57 18.12 6.01
C ILE A 180 3.13 19.41 6.61
N GLU A 181 3.99 20.13 5.89
CA GLU A 181 4.58 21.39 6.33
C GLU A 181 3.49 22.44 6.62
N GLN A 182 2.52 22.60 5.72
CA GLN A 182 1.38 23.49 5.97
C GLN A 182 0.57 23.07 7.21
N ALA A 183 0.37 21.77 7.42
CA ALA A 183 -0.33 21.25 8.57
C ALA A 183 0.44 21.43 9.89
N ILE A 184 1.78 21.42 9.83
CA ILE A 184 2.64 21.79 10.97
C ILE A 184 2.35 23.24 11.34
N ASP A 185 2.50 24.17 10.39
CA ASP A 185 2.27 25.60 10.63
C ASP A 185 0.87 25.88 11.20
N GLU A 186 -0.17 25.26 10.63
CA GLU A 186 -1.55 25.42 11.13
C GLU A 186 -1.74 24.90 12.56
N ALA A 187 -1.12 23.76 12.89
CA ALA A 187 -1.18 23.19 14.22
C ALA A 187 -0.45 24.08 15.24
N GLU A 188 0.73 24.60 14.89
CA GLU A 188 1.50 25.49 15.77
C GLU A 188 0.76 26.79 16.05
N ASP A 189 0.19 27.42 15.03
CA ASP A 189 -0.60 28.64 15.18
C ASP A 189 -1.79 28.42 16.13
N LYS A 190 -2.45 27.26 16.04
CA LYS A 190 -3.55 26.89 16.94
C LYS A 190 -3.09 26.73 18.39
N ILE A 191 -1.91 26.16 18.62
CA ILE A 191 -1.32 25.99 19.95
C ILE A 191 -0.88 27.34 20.50
N LEU A 192 -0.13 28.12 19.73
CA LEU A 192 0.39 29.43 20.09
C LEU A 192 -0.73 30.39 20.50
N ALA A 193 -1.84 30.41 19.76
CA ALA A 193 -2.99 31.26 20.06
C ALA A 193 -3.65 30.96 21.43
N ARG A 194 -3.29 29.85 22.08
CA ARG A 194 -3.87 29.40 23.35
C ARG A 194 -2.81 29.10 24.40
N LEU A 195 -1.53 29.26 24.10
CA LEU A 195 -0.45 28.89 25.00
C LEU A 195 -0.55 29.69 26.31
N LYS A 196 -0.46 29.01 27.46
CA LYS A 196 -0.41 29.69 28.77
C LYS A 196 0.90 30.48 28.87
N ASP A 197 0.87 31.62 29.57
CA ASP A 197 2.01 32.54 29.70
C ASP A 197 3.26 31.90 30.33
N GLU A 198 3.10 30.79 31.05
CA GLU A 198 4.18 30.03 31.69
C GLU A 198 5.03 29.23 30.69
N TYR A 199 4.55 29.05 29.45
CA TYR A 199 5.24 28.32 28.40
C TYR A 199 5.64 29.26 27.26
N SER A 200 6.77 28.95 26.62
CA SER A 200 7.27 29.72 25.48
C SER A 200 7.07 28.96 24.15
N PRO A 201 7.01 29.69 23.02
CA PRO A 201 7.10 29.11 21.67
C PRO A 201 8.37 28.27 21.43
N SER A 202 9.40 28.45 22.26
CA SER A 202 10.66 27.71 22.19
C SER A 202 10.76 26.56 23.19
N SER A 203 9.66 26.22 23.86
CA SER A 203 9.62 25.14 24.85
C SER A 203 10.02 23.80 24.24
N THR A 204 10.85 23.05 24.95
CA THR A 204 11.28 21.70 24.55
C THR A 204 10.48 20.60 25.25
N ASP A 205 9.40 20.95 25.97
CA ASP A 205 8.57 20.00 26.69
C ASP A 205 7.99 18.93 25.75
N GLN A 206 8.20 17.66 26.11
CA GLN A 206 7.78 16.53 25.31
C GLN A 206 6.26 16.49 25.06
N GLY A 207 5.45 16.96 26.01
CA GLY A 207 3.99 17.01 25.86
C GLY A 207 3.55 18.05 24.83
N LEU A 208 4.26 19.19 24.70
CA LEU A 208 3.99 20.15 23.61
C LEU A 208 4.36 19.56 22.26
N LYS A 209 5.48 18.83 22.19
CA LYS A 209 5.89 18.12 20.96
C LYS A 209 4.86 17.07 20.56
N THR A 210 4.49 16.18 21.48
CA THR A 210 3.48 15.14 21.22
C THR A 210 2.13 15.75 20.83
N GLY A 211 1.65 16.75 21.57
CA GLY A 211 0.39 17.41 21.25
C GLY A 211 0.41 18.15 19.90
N ALA A 212 1.54 18.76 19.53
CA ALA A 212 1.73 19.36 18.21
C ALA A 212 1.71 18.31 17.10
N THR A 213 2.44 17.21 17.25
CA THR A 213 2.43 16.09 16.29
C THR A 213 1.02 15.52 16.11
N GLU A 214 0.29 15.26 17.20
CA GLU A 214 -1.08 14.76 17.16
C GLU A 214 -2.03 15.75 16.45
N LEU A 215 -1.90 17.05 16.72
CA LEU A 215 -2.74 18.06 16.07
C LEU A 215 -2.41 18.21 14.58
N THR A 216 -1.12 18.12 14.20
CA THR A 216 -0.71 18.09 12.79
C THR A 216 -1.28 16.88 12.08
N LEU A 217 -1.21 15.68 12.67
CA LEU A 217 -1.83 14.47 12.11
C LEU A 217 -3.34 14.66 11.90
N ALA A 218 -4.03 15.30 12.84
CA ALA A 218 -5.45 15.61 12.69
C ALA A 218 -5.74 16.49 11.48
N VAL A 219 -4.93 17.53 11.25
CA VAL A 219 -5.05 18.44 10.10
C VAL A 219 -4.78 17.70 8.79
N VAL A 220 -3.70 16.91 8.74
CA VAL A 220 -3.34 16.10 7.56
C VAL A 220 -4.46 15.12 7.21
N CYS A 221 -4.96 14.35 8.17
CA CYS A 221 -6.04 13.40 7.96
C CYS A 221 -7.31 14.08 7.44
N ASN A 222 -7.64 15.27 7.94
CA ASN A 222 -8.79 16.03 7.46
C ASN A 222 -8.60 16.52 6.02
N ALA A 223 -7.41 17.02 5.69
CA ALA A 223 -7.09 17.44 4.33
C ALA A 223 -7.15 16.27 3.35
N LYS A 224 -6.65 15.09 3.74
CA LYS A 224 -6.73 13.86 2.93
C LYS A 224 -8.15 13.37 2.75
N ALA A 225 -9.00 13.45 3.78
CA ALA A 225 -10.42 13.13 3.64
C ALA A 225 -11.08 14.00 2.56
N MET A 226 -10.78 15.29 2.53
CA MET A 226 -11.31 16.22 1.51
C MET A 226 -10.75 15.93 0.11
N ASP A 227 -9.44 15.65 0.00
CA ASP A 227 -8.77 15.34 -1.26
C ASP A 227 -9.35 14.06 -1.91
N VAL A 228 -9.60 13.02 -1.11
CA VAL A 228 -10.25 11.77 -1.58
C VAL A 228 -11.64 12.04 -2.15
N MET A 229 -12.46 12.84 -1.45
CA MET A 229 -13.81 13.20 -1.94
C MET A 229 -13.77 14.03 -3.23
N LEU A 230 -12.76 14.91 -3.37
CA LEU A 230 -12.60 15.76 -4.56
C LEU A 230 -12.16 14.98 -5.79
N LYS A 231 -11.28 13.98 -5.60
CA LYS A 231 -10.69 13.21 -6.70
C LYS A 231 -11.57 12.05 -7.20
N SER A 232 -12.48 11.54 -6.38
CA SER A 232 -13.32 10.40 -6.75
C SER A 232 -14.70 10.49 -6.10
N PRO A 233 -15.76 10.90 -6.81
CA PRO A 233 -17.11 10.92 -6.28
C PRO A 233 -17.79 9.53 -6.43
N SER A 234 -17.20 8.49 -5.83
CA SER A 234 -17.73 7.11 -5.83
C SER A 234 -18.02 6.62 -4.40
N ASP A 235 -18.85 5.58 -4.27
CA ASP A 235 -19.19 4.98 -2.97
C ASP A 235 -17.95 4.46 -2.20
N GLU A 236 -16.89 4.08 -2.92
CA GLU A 236 -15.60 3.67 -2.32
C GLU A 236 -14.86 4.86 -1.69
N ALA A 237 -14.95 6.05 -2.30
CA ALA A 237 -14.37 7.27 -1.77
C ALA A 237 -15.08 7.77 -0.51
N ASP A 238 -16.38 7.50 -0.37
CA ASP A 238 -17.13 7.79 0.86
C ASP A 238 -16.62 6.93 2.03
N GLY A 239 -16.31 5.66 1.78
CA GLY A 239 -15.70 4.78 2.78
C GLY A 239 -14.31 5.26 3.22
N ALA A 240 -13.44 5.52 2.24
CA ALA A 240 -12.07 5.97 2.50
C ALA A 240 -12.02 7.35 3.17
N SER A 241 -12.79 8.33 2.68
CA SER A 241 -12.89 9.66 3.31
C SER A 241 -13.47 9.59 4.72
N GLY A 242 -14.43 8.70 4.97
CA GLY A 242 -14.99 8.44 6.30
C GLY A 242 -13.93 7.95 7.29
N GLN A 243 -13.05 7.03 6.88
CA GLN A 243 -11.94 6.55 7.70
C GLN A 243 -10.95 7.67 8.04
N TRP A 244 -10.55 8.46 7.03
CA TRP A 244 -9.65 9.61 7.23
C TRP A 244 -10.24 10.65 8.18
N ARG A 245 -11.54 10.95 8.05
CA ARG A 245 -12.23 11.89 8.93
C ARG A 245 -12.32 11.37 10.36
N MET A 246 -12.54 10.07 10.55
CA MET A 246 -12.56 9.43 11.86
C MET A 246 -11.17 9.50 12.54
N MET A 247 -10.11 9.21 11.78
CA MET A 247 -8.73 9.34 12.28
C MET A 247 -8.41 10.79 12.66
N SER A 248 -8.81 11.75 11.82
CA SER A 248 -8.65 13.18 12.11
C SER A 248 -9.28 13.57 13.46
N GLN A 249 -10.53 13.17 13.70
CA GLN A 249 -11.22 13.47 14.96
C GLN A 249 -10.55 12.79 16.17
N ARG A 250 -10.07 11.56 16.00
CA ARG A 250 -9.37 10.84 17.06
C ARG A 250 -8.07 11.57 17.45
N TYR A 251 -7.25 11.93 16.47
CA TYR A 251 -6.01 12.66 16.71
C TYR A 251 -6.26 14.04 17.29
N GLU A 252 -7.30 14.75 16.82
CA GLU A 252 -7.64 16.07 17.38
C GLU A 252 -8.02 15.95 18.87
N ASN A 253 -8.82 14.96 19.25
CA ASN A 253 -9.19 14.76 20.64
C ASN A 253 -7.97 14.41 21.51
N GLN A 254 -7.11 13.50 21.04
CA GLN A 254 -5.87 13.13 21.73
C GLN A 254 -4.93 14.33 21.89
N ALA A 255 -4.76 15.11 20.83
CA ALA A 255 -3.95 16.32 20.87
C ALA A 255 -4.43 17.28 21.96
N TRP A 256 -5.73 17.54 22.04
CA TRP A 256 -6.27 18.45 23.06
C TRP A 256 -6.19 17.89 24.48
N GLU A 257 -6.30 16.57 24.66
CA GLU A 257 -6.05 15.92 25.95
C GLU A 257 -4.59 16.09 26.38
N THR A 258 -3.64 15.86 25.47
CA THR A 258 -2.20 16.06 25.71
C THR A 258 -1.89 17.54 25.98
N LEU A 259 -2.54 18.46 25.27
CA LEU A 259 -2.29 19.89 25.32
C LEU A 259 -2.95 20.60 26.51
N ASP A 260 -3.92 20.00 27.20
CA ASP A 260 -4.73 20.62 28.26
C ASP A 260 -3.90 21.33 29.35
N ARG A 261 -2.75 20.73 29.70
CA ARG A 261 -1.82 21.32 30.69
C ARG A 261 -1.12 22.58 30.18
N PHE A 262 -0.94 22.74 28.87
CA PHE A 262 -0.19 23.83 28.25
C PHE A 262 -1.03 24.97 27.69
N VAL A 263 -2.26 24.65 27.27
CA VAL A 263 -3.12 25.61 26.58
C VAL A 263 -4.28 26.04 27.47
N ASN A 264 -4.69 27.29 27.33
CA ASN A 264 -5.94 27.78 27.89
C ASN A 264 -7.09 27.10 27.14
N THR A 265 -7.67 26.05 27.72
CA THR A 265 -8.91 25.46 27.19
C THR A 265 -9.94 26.58 27.06
N ARG A 266 -10.49 26.78 25.85
CA ARG A 266 -11.69 27.61 25.70
C ARG A 266 -12.69 27.09 26.71
N THR A 267 -13.03 27.89 27.72
CA THR A 267 -14.23 27.66 28.52
C THR A 267 -15.36 27.41 27.53
N ARG A 268 -15.78 26.15 27.37
CA ARG A 268 -17.04 25.82 26.72
C ARG A 268 -18.06 26.65 27.48
N ARG A 269 -18.53 27.76 26.90
CA ARG A 269 -19.77 28.39 27.35
C ARG A 269 -20.81 27.29 27.15
N ARG A 270 -21.12 26.57 28.23
CA ARG A 270 -22.28 25.69 28.27
C ARG A 270 -23.43 26.54 27.74
N PRO A 271 -24.17 26.12 26.70
CA PRO A 271 -25.38 26.82 26.33
C PRO A 271 -26.24 26.82 27.60
N VAL A 272 -26.46 28.01 28.17
CA VAL A 272 -27.42 28.18 29.25
C VAL A 272 -28.74 27.73 28.63
N ALA A 273 -29.28 26.62 29.13
CA ALA A 273 -30.61 26.19 28.75
C ALA A 273 -31.55 27.36 29.01
N LYS A 274 -31.98 28.05 27.95
CA LYS A 274 -33.12 28.96 28.04
C LYS A 274 -34.30 28.06 28.36
N ASN A 275 -34.67 27.99 29.64
CA ASN A 275 -35.98 27.49 30.04
C ASN A 275 -37.01 28.40 29.36
N ASN A 276 -37.54 27.95 28.21
CA ASN A 276 -38.69 28.57 27.58
C ASN A 276 -39.90 28.33 28.47
N LYS A 277 -40.11 29.22 29.45
CA LYS A 277 -41.34 29.32 30.25
C LYS A 277 -42.52 29.91 29.44
N SER A 278 -42.63 29.61 28.15
CA SER A 278 -43.66 30.20 27.28
C SER A 278 -44.85 29.26 27.03
N TRP A 279 -44.95 28.12 27.71
CA TRP A 279 -46.05 27.16 27.52
C TRP A 279 -47.08 27.14 28.66
N ASP A 280 -46.87 27.86 29.77
CA ASP A 280 -47.79 27.87 30.93
C ASP A 280 -48.93 28.92 30.82
N LEU A 281 -49.28 29.40 29.63
CA LEU A 281 -50.33 30.44 29.46
C LEU A 281 -51.56 30.00 28.65
N TRP A 282 -51.79 28.70 28.50
CA TRP A 282 -52.98 28.17 27.79
C TRP A 282 -53.79 27.15 28.59
N ALA A 283 -53.73 27.21 29.92
CA ALA A 283 -54.60 26.45 30.80
C ALA A 283 -55.24 27.39 31.81
N ASP A 284 -56.29 28.09 31.37
CA ASP A 284 -57.45 28.53 32.17
C ASP A 284 -58.63 28.82 31.23
#